data_AF-A0A970YU82-F1
#
_entry.id   AF-A0A970YU82-F1
#
_cell.length_a   1.000
_cell.length_b   1.000
_cell.length_c   1.000
_cell.angle_alpha   90.00
_cell.angle_beta   90.00
_cell.angle_gamma   90.00
#
_symmetry.space_group_name_H-M   'P 1'
#
loop_
_entity.id
_entity.type
_entity.pdbx_description
1 polymer ?
#
loop_
_entity_poly.entity_id
_entity_poly.type
_entity_poly.pdbx_seq_one_letter_code
_entity_poly.pdbx_strand_id
1 'polypeptide(L)'
;IFGRKSGNTNRAGKILIATQVVEQSLDLDFDEMITDLSPIDLVIQRAGRLKRHIRDKFGNLMFGGDDERGVPVLHIYGPSAKGDISSQWYSDFFPGGAFVYNDPGILWRTAIVLEEERALVVPEKSRYLIESVYGQNGETLPESLKEASGLALKKSVHNQAVAEFNVFPLFDGFIKPSDTHPWPDSSAPTRLTDDVATYRLCVYENNWLLPLAEDEHFPWQMSEVKYRKVTINYDTAIITLITKTEKTLFDSGRGSVLLPLEKLPIGDSQRKIYRSIGSTNDGKVFFYDCELGLSLRNPE
;
A
#
# COMPACT_ATOMS: atom_id res chain seq x y z
N ILE A 1 17.87 10.35 2.24
CA ILE A 1 18.56 9.98 3.52
C ILE A 1 19.17 8.58 3.45
N PHE A 2 18.46 7.55 2.98
CA PHE A 2 18.93 6.15 3.04
C PHE A 2 19.56 5.59 1.75
N GLY A 3 19.72 6.41 0.70
CA GLY A 3 20.23 5.93 -0.59
C GLY A 3 21.75 5.91 -0.72
N ARG A 4 22.27 5.50 -1.88
CA ARG A 4 23.70 5.27 -2.11
C ARG A 4 24.63 6.39 -1.63
N LYS A 5 24.27 7.66 -1.90
CA LYS A 5 25.09 8.85 -1.57
C LYS A 5 25.12 9.22 -0.08
N SER A 6 24.35 8.53 0.76
CA SER A 6 24.35 8.80 2.20
C SER A 6 25.57 8.17 2.88
N GLY A 7 26.12 8.85 3.90
CA GLY A 7 27.20 8.34 4.76
C GLY A 7 26.76 8.26 6.22
N ASN A 8 27.69 7.91 7.10
CA ASN A 8 27.45 7.67 8.53
C ASN A 8 26.58 8.75 9.20
N THR A 9 27.00 10.01 9.08
CA THR A 9 26.36 11.16 9.77
C THR A 9 24.88 11.33 9.42
N ASN A 10 24.46 10.96 8.21
CA ASN A 10 23.08 11.12 7.75
C ASN A 10 22.19 9.92 8.11
N ARG A 11 22.80 8.74 8.27
CA ARG A 11 22.08 7.46 8.47
C ARG A 11 22.02 7.04 9.93
N ALA A 12 23.01 7.42 10.74
CA ALA A 12 23.14 6.98 12.13
C ALA A 12 21.88 7.28 12.96
N GLY A 13 21.37 6.26 13.65
CA GLY A 13 20.23 6.37 14.57
C GLY A 13 18.89 6.68 13.89
N LYS A 14 18.73 6.34 12.61
CA LYS A 14 17.48 6.57 11.87
C LYS A 14 16.69 5.29 11.68
N ILE A 15 15.38 5.39 11.91
CA ILE A 15 14.41 4.31 11.69
C ILE A 15 13.41 4.81 10.64
N LEU A 16 13.13 3.98 9.64
CA LEU A 16 12.07 4.21 8.69
C LEU A 16 10.94 3.23 8.94
N ILE A 17 9.75 3.74 9.23
CA ILE A 17 8.51 2.97 9.24
C ILE A 17 7.80 3.31 7.94
N ALA A 18 7.54 2.29 7.11
CA ALA A 18 6.90 2.50 5.83
C ALA A 18 6.11 1.27 5.41
N THR A 19 5.14 1.50 4.53
CA THR A 19 4.35 0.44 3.90
C THR A 19 5.09 -0.14 2.69
N GLN A 20 4.39 -0.96 1.90
CA GLN A 20 4.87 -1.60 0.67
C GLN A 20 5.51 -0.63 -0.36
N VAL A 21 5.35 0.68 -0.20
CA VAL A 21 6.02 1.70 -1.03
C VAL A 21 7.55 1.54 -1.04
N VAL A 22 8.16 0.99 0.01
CA VAL A 22 9.61 0.71 0.07
C VAL A 22 10.06 -0.33 -0.96
N GLU A 23 9.14 -1.16 -1.45
CA GLU A 23 9.43 -2.23 -2.41
C GLU A 23 9.75 -1.68 -3.80
N GLN A 24 9.14 -0.57 -4.19
CA GLN A 24 9.15 -0.11 -5.59
C GLN A 24 10.07 1.08 -5.83
N SER A 25 11.02 0.92 -6.76
CA SER A 25 11.77 2.00 -7.41
C SER A 25 12.57 2.96 -6.50
N LEU A 26 12.75 2.63 -5.21
CA LEU A 26 13.54 3.42 -4.27
C LEU A 26 14.93 2.79 -4.07
N ASP A 27 15.98 3.60 -4.27
CA ASP A 27 17.34 3.24 -3.89
C ASP A 27 17.53 3.42 -2.38
N LEU A 28 17.20 2.38 -1.62
CA LEU A 28 17.31 2.35 -0.16
C LEU A 28 18.26 1.25 0.29
N ASP A 29 19.00 1.55 1.36
CA ASP A 29 19.97 0.66 1.98
C ASP A 29 19.85 0.78 3.49
N PHE A 30 19.54 -0.34 4.13
CA PHE A 30 19.38 -0.47 5.57
C PHE A 30 20.36 -1.50 6.14
N ASP A 31 20.72 -1.30 7.41
CA ASP A 31 21.64 -2.18 8.13
C ASP A 31 20.91 -3.42 8.70
N GLU A 32 19.66 -3.21 9.12
CA GLU A 32 18.72 -4.20 9.67
C GLU A 32 17.34 -3.97 9.04
N MET A 33 16.52 -5.02 8.93
CA MET A 33 15.15 -4.90 8.42
C MET A 33 14.19 -5.78 9.21
N ILE A 34 13.06 -5.21 9.59
CA ILE A 34 11.91 -5.94 10.12
C ILE A 34 10.78 -5.81 9.10
N THR A 35 10.17 -6.94 8.72
CA THR A 35 9.07 -6.97 7.78
C THR A 35 7.98 -7.87 8.30
N ASP A 36 6.72 -7.48 8.08
CA ASP A 36 5.59 -8.39 8.25
C ASP A 36 5.74 -9.59 7.30
N LEU A 37 5.19 -10.73 7.71
CA LEU A 37 5.05 -11.90 6.85
C LEU A 37 4.26 -11.49 5.60
N SER A 38 4.86 -11.73 4.45
CA SER A 38 4.29 -11.46 3.14
C SER A 38 4.62 -12.62 2.22
N PRO A 39 4.04 -12.70 1.02
CA PRO A 39 4.48 -13.66 0.02
C PRO A 39 5.99 -13.59 -0.23
N ILE A 40 6.59 -14.75 -0.51
CA ILE A 40 8.05 -14.94 -0.52
C ILE A 40 8.80 -14.05 -1.51
N ASP A 41 8.19 -13.75 -2.65
CA ASP A 41 8.71 -12.84 -3.65
C ASP A 41 8.84 -11.41 -3.11
N LEU A 42 7.84 -10.93 -2.34
CA LEU A 42 7.90 -9.63 -1.67
C LEU A 42 8.94 -9.61 -0.55
N VAL A 43 9.07 -10.71 0.21
CA VAL A 43 10.13 -10.84 1.23
C VAL A 43 11.51 -10.70 0.57
N ILE A 44 11.75 -11.39 -0.55
CA ILE A 44 13.01 -11.31 -1.31
C ILE A 44 13.24 -9.89 -1.86
N GLN A 45 12.19 -9.24 -2.39
CA GLN A 45 12.29 -7.87 -2.89
C GLN A 45 12.67 -6.87 -1.80
N ARG A 46 12.06 -7.00 -0.60
CA ARG A 46 12.38 -6.21 0.59
C ARG A 46 13.81 -6.48 1.07
N ALA A 47 14.21 -7.74 1.14
CA ALA A 47 15.58 -8.16 1.46
C ALA A 47 16.61 -7.51 0.52
N GLY A 48 16.26 -7.24 -0.74
CA GLY A 48 17.10 -6.49 -1.69
C GLY A 48 17.38 -5.02 -1.35
N ARG A 49 16.87 -4.52 -0.21
CA ARG A 49 17.20 -3.21 0.38
C ARG A 49 18.08 -3.34 1.64
N LEU A 50 18.28 -4.57 2.13
CA LEU A 50 19.18 -4.87 3.24
C LEU A 50 20.61 -4.92 2.71
N LYS A 51 21.48 -4.08 3.26
CA LYS A 51 22.90 -3.95 2.88
C LYS A 51 23.13 -3.88 1.36
N ARG A 52 22.25 -3.14 0.67
CA ARG A 52 22.20 -3.03 -0.79
C ARG A 52 23.48 -2.47 -1.43
N HIS A 53 24.15 -1.53 -0.76
CA HIS A 53 25.44 -0.99 -1.19
C HIS A 53 26.52 -1.40 -0.21
N ILE A 54 27.68 -1.80 -0.72
CA ILE A 54 28.84 -2.20 0.10
C ILE A 54 29.31 -0.99 0.91
N ARG A 55 29.40 -1.16 2.23
CA ARG A 55 29.78 -0.10 3.17
C ARG A 55 30.79 -0.55 4.22
N ASP A 56 31.49 0.43 4.77
CA ASP A 56 32.39 0.22 5.91
C ASP A 56 31.58 -0.02 7.21
N LYS A 57 32.28 -0.39 8.29
CA LYS A 57 31.65 -0.62 9.61
C LYS A 57 30.93 0.60 10.21
N PHE A 58 31.14 1.79 9.65
CA PHE A 58 30.49 3.04 10.06
C PHE A 58 29.36 3.45 9.11
N GLY A 59 29.07 2.67 8.06
CA GLY A 59 28.00 2.94 7.10
C GLY A 59 28.38 3.89 5.97
N ASN A 60 29.67 4.15 5.73
CA ASN A 60 30.13 4.92 4.58
C ASN A 60 30.27 4.03 3.33
N LEU A 61 29.96 4.59 2.16
CA LEU A 61 30.00 3.87 0.89
C LEU A 61 31.42 3.44 0.54
N MET A 62 31.58 2.17 0.16
CA MET A 62 32.82 1.61 -0.38
C MET A 62 32.65 1.29 -1.87
N PHE A 63 33.76 1.29 -2.61
CA PHE A 63 33.79 1.04 -4.06
C PHE A 63 34.38 -0.33 -4.41
N GLY A 64 34.20 -1.31 -3.52
CA GLY A 64 34.67 -2.69 -3.67
C GLY A 64 34.91 -3.36 -2.31
N GLY A 65 35.19 -4.66 -2.33
CA GLY A 65 35.34 -5.48 -1.13
C GLY A 65 34.01 -6.04 -0.61
N ASP A 66 34.06 -6.68 0.55
CA ASP A 66 32.89 -7.17 1.26
C ASP A 66 32.31 -6.08 2.16
N ASP A 67 31.02 -6.19 2.47
CA ASP A 67 30.36 -5.27 3.40
C ASP A 67 30.88 -5.50 4.83
N GLU A 68 31.36 -4.44 5.48
CA GLU A 68 31.97 -4.53 6.82
C GLU A 68 30.95 -4.41 7.95
N ARG A 69 29.65 -4.24 7.67
CA ARG A 69 28.58 -4.17 8.69
C ARG A 69 28.14 -5.55 9.18
N GLY A 70 28.84 -6.61 8.79
CA GLY A 70 28.57 -8.00 9.17
C GLY A 70 27.47 -8.68 8.35
N VAL A 71 26.94 -9.79 8.86
CA VAL A 71 25.92 -10.59 8.16
C VAL A 71 24.59 -9.81 8.04
N PRO A 72 23.91 -9.79 6.88
CA PRO A 72 22.59 -9.21 6.75
C PRO A 72 21.56 -10.00 7.58
N VAL A 73 20.78 -9.32 8.42
CA VAL A 73 19.70 -9.92 9.20
C VAL A 73 18.35 -9.34 8.78
N LEU A 74 17.42 -10.23 8.43
CA LEU A 74 16.03 -9.90 8.11
C LEU A 74 15.13 -10.56 9.15
N HIS A 75 14.39 -9.76 9.90
CA HIS A 75 13.43 -10.23 10.88
C HIS A 75 12.04 -10.30 10.24
N ILE A 76 11.40 -11.46 10.34
CA ILE A 76 10.04 -11.69 9.85
C ILE A 76 9.08 -11.61 11.04
N TYR A 77 8.14 -10.68 10.99
CA TYR A 77 7.07 -10.55 11.97
C TYR A 77 5.82 -11.27 11.46
N GLY A 78 5.49 -12.41 12.06
CA GLY A 78 4.36 -13.23 11.64
C GLY A 78 4.02 -14.33 12.65
N PRO A 79 2.87 -14.99 12.48
CA PRO A 79 2.49 -16.12 13.32
C PRO A 79 3.37 -17.35 13.03
N SER A 80 3.55 -18.20 14.04
CA SER A 80 4.25 -19.49 13.90
C SER A 80 3.55 -20.37 12.86
N ALA A 81 4.31 -20.93 11.93
CA ALA A 81 3.78 -21.84 10.91
C ALA A 81 3.60 -23.27 11.43
N LYS A 82 4.12 -23.56 12.63
CA LYS A 82 4.02 -24.83 13.33
C LYS A 82 2.95 -24.77 14.43
N GLY A 83 2.33 -25.92 14.70
CA GLY A 83 1.32 -26.09 15.74
C GLY A 83 -0.08 -26.23 15.17
N ASP A 84 -1.08 -25.78 15.93
CA ASP A 84 -2.46 -25.78 15.51
C ASP A 84 -2.73 -24.57 14.59
N ILE A 85 -3.09 -24.85 13.34
CA ILE A 85 -3.32 -23.84 12.32
C ILE A 85 -4.83 -23.68 12.15
N SER A 86 -5.40 -22.58 12.61
CA SER A 86 -6.81 -22.28 12.43
C SER A 86 -7.10 -21.81 10.99
N SER A 87 -8.37 -21.79 10.58
CA SER A 87 -8.79 -21.21 9.30
C SER A 87 -8.56 -19.69 9.23
N GLN A 88 -8.35 -19.05 10.38
CA GLN A 88 -8.12 -17.62 10.56
C GLN A 88 -6.68 -17.32 11.01
N TRP A 89 -5.76 -18.28 10.87
CA TRP A 89 -4.40 -18.26 11.41
C TRP A 89 -3.66 -16.93 11.19
N TYR A 90 -3.73 -16.37 9.99
CA TYR A 90 -3.10 -15.09 9.69
C TYR A 90 -3.97 -13.88 10.06
N SER A 91 -5.28 -13.95 9.84
CA SER A 91 -6.19 -12.84 10.12
C SER A 91 -6.35 -12.56 11.61
N ASP A 92 -6.26 -13.57 12.47
CA ASP A 92 -6.31 -13.41 13.93
C ASP A 92 -5.04 -12.71 14.43
N PHE A 93 -3.89 -13.03 13.82
CA PHE A 93 -2.61 -12.41 14.15
C PHE A 93 -2.50 -10.98 13.61
N PHE A 94 -2.82 -10.78 12.32
CA PHE A 94 -2.71 -9.49 11.66
C PHE A 94 -3.86 -9.22 10.67
N PRO A 95 -5.01 -8.73 11.15
CA PRO A 95 -6.20 -8.48 10.31
C PRO A 95 -5.94 -7.53 9.14
N GLY A 96 -5.12 -6.49 9.37
CA GLY A 96 -4.75 -5.52 8.33
C GLY A 96 -3.91 -6.14 7.23
N GLY A 97 -2.96 -7.01 7.58
CA GLY A 97 -2.16 -7.77 6.61
C GLY A 97 -3.02 -8.73 5.79
N ALA A 98 -3.99 -9.39 6.41
CA ALA A 98 -4.88 -10.34 5.74
C ALA A 98 -5.76 -9.68 4.67
N PHE A 99 -6.09 -8.40 4.84
CA PHE A 99 -6.80 -7.63 3.81
C PHE A 99 -5.95 -7.37 2.57
N VAL A 100 -4.63 -7.22 2.75
CA VAL A 100 -3.69 -6.96 1.65
C VAL A 100 -3.24 -8.25 0.97
N TYR A 101 -2.96 -9.28 1.76
CA TYR A 101 -2.55 -10.60 1.31
C TYR A 101 -3.69 -11.59 1.51
N ASN A 102 -4.56 -11.66 0.49
CA ASN A 102 -5.83 -12.38 0.58
C ASN A 102 -5.72 -13.91 0.58
N ASP A 103 -4.56 -14.48 0.26
CA ASP A 103 -4.35 -15.93 0.24
C ASP A 103 -3.53 -16.39 1.47
N PRO A 104 -4.20 -16.92 2.52
CA PRO A 104 -3.51 -17.40 3.71
C PRO A 104 -2.65 -18.63 3.44
N GLY A 105 -2.92 -19.41 2.38
CA GLY A 105 -2.13 -20.57 2.00
C GLY A 105 -0.73 -20.18 1.51
N ILE A 106 -0.66 -19.13 0.69
CA ILE A 106 0.62 -18.55 0.22
C ILE A 106 1.46 -18.04 1.42
N LEU A 107 0.81 -17.36 2.36
CA LEU A 107 1.48 -16.84 3.56
C LEU A 107 2.00 -17.97 4.45
N TRP A 108 1.18 -19.00 4.68
CA TRP A 108 1.58 -20.15 5.49
C TRP A 108 2.77 -20.91 4.86
N ARG A 109 2.73 -21.16 3.54
CA ARG A 109 3.86 -21.78 2.83
C ARG A 109 5.12 -20.92 2.90
N THR A 110 4.96 -19.60 2.81
CA THR A 110 6.08 -18.66 2.99
C THR A 110 6.67 -18.76 4.39
N ALA A 111 5.83 -18.86 5.43
CA ALA A 111 6.30 -18.99 6.80
C ALA A 111 7.03 -20.31 7.05
N ILE A 112 6.51 -21.45 6.54
CA ILE A 112 7.19 -22.75 6.64
C ILE A 112 8.56 -22.72 5.96
N VAL A 113 8.63 -22.30 4.69
CA VAL A 113 9.90 -22.33 3.96
C VAL A 113 10.95 -21.41 4.60
N LEU A 114 10.54 -20.26 5.16
CA LEU A 114 11.44 -19.37 5.89
C LEU A 114 11.93 -19.99 7.21
N GLU A 115 11.05 -20.68 7.95
CA GLU A 115 11.42 -21.37 9.18
C GLU A 115 12.38 -22.55 8.96
N GLU A 116 12.25 -23.24 7.83
CA GLU A 116 13.09 -24.38 7.45
C GLU A 116 14.45 -23.94 6.89
N GLU A 117 14.44 -23.02 5.93
CA GLU A 117 15.66 -22.58 5.25
C GLU A 117 16.52 -21.67 6.13
N ARG A 118 15.91 -20.81 6.95
CA ARG A 118 16.56 -19.85 7.87
C ARG A 118 17.59 -18.89 7.23
N ALA A 119 17.78 -18.96 5.92
CA ALA A 119 18.68 -18.11 5.17
C ALA A 119 18.15 -17.92 3.74
N LEU A 120 18.13 -16.67 3.29
CA LEU A 120 17.81 -16.32 1.90
C LEU A 120 19.12 -16.28 1.09
N VAL A 121 19.42 -17.37 0.37
CA VAL A 121 20.59 -17.43 -0.51
C VAL A 121 20.18 -16.95 -1.90
N VAL A 122 20.57 -15.72 -2.24
CA VAL A 122 20.20 -15.04 -3.49
C VAL A 122 21.47 -14.80 -4.31
N PRO A 123 21.49 -15.12 -5.63
CA PRO A 123 20.36 -15.57 -6.45
C PRO A 123 20.09 -17.10 -6.47
N GLU A 124 20.93 -17.92 -5.84
CA GLU A 124 20.99 -19.37 -6.05
C GLU A 124 19.70 -20.10 -5.67
N LYS A 125 19.08 -19.73 -4.53
CA LYS A 125 17.84 -20.36 -4.04
C LYS A 125 16.58 -19.55 -4.36
N SER A 126 16.67 -18.43 -5.06
CA SER A 126 15.49 -17.58 -5.32
C SER A 126 14.37 -18.32 -6.05
N ARG A 127 14.71 -19.12 -7.07
CA ARG A 127 13.72 -19.93 -7.81
C ARG A 127 13.08 -20.97 -6.90
N TYR A 128 13.90 -21.70 -6.14
CA TYR A 128 13.43 -22.72 -5.21
C TYR A 128 12.42 -22.13 -4.21
N LEU A 129 12.77 -21.00 -3.58
CA LEU A 129 11.90 -20.33 -2.60
C LEU A 129 10.54 -19.93 -3.20
N ILE A 130 10.54 -19.39 -4.44
CA ILE A 130 9.32 -19.03 -5.15
C ILE A 130 8.49 -20.28 -5.49
N GLU A 131 9.12 -21.31 -6.06
CA GLU A 131 8.44 -22.55 -6.46
C GLU A 131 7.91 -23.34 -5.26
N SER A 132 8.56 -23.30 -4.10
CA SER A 132 8.07 -23.93 -2.87
C SER A 132 6.76 -23.32 -2.36
N VAL A 133 6.52 -22.04 -2.67
CA VAL A 133 5.30 -21.34 -2.23
C VAL A 133 4.19 -21.42 -3.29
N TYR A 134 4.52 -21.11 -4.54
CA TYR A 134 3.54 -21.01 -5.63
C TYR A 134 3.40 -22.28 -6.46
N GLY A 135 4.40 -23.16 -6.44
CA GLY A 135 4.44 -24.36 -7.26
C GLY A 135 3.46 -25.44 -6.78
N GLN A 136 3.17 -26.37 -7.69
CA GLN A 136 2.31 -27.53 -7.40
C GLN A 136 2.97 -28.54 -6.44
N ASN A 137 4.30 -28.50 -6.35
CA ASN A 137 5.11 -29.38 -5.50
C ASN A 137 5.44 -28.75 -4.13
N GLY A 138 4.84 -27.60 -3.81
CA GLY A 138 5.03 -26.96 -2.51
C GLY A 138 4.41 -27.75 -1.37
N GLU A 139 4.70 -27.33 -0.14
CA GLU A 139 4.18 -27.98 1.06
C GLU A 139 2.65 -28.11 1.06
N THR A 140 2.18 -29.23 1.62
CA THR A 140 0.75 -29.53 1.66
C THR A 140 0.08 -28.60 2.66
N LEU A 141 -0.92 -27.85 2.19
CA LEU A 141 -1.65 -26.91 3.04
C LEU A 141 -2.38 -27.62 4.18
N PRO A 142 -2.39 -27.06 5.40
CA PRO A 142 -3.26 -27.49 6.48
C PRO A 142 -4.73 -27.52 6.03
N GLU A 143 -5.47 -28.54 6.46
CA GLU A 143 -6.88 -28.73 6.05
C GLU A 143 -7.73 -27.49 6.34
N SER A 144 -7.48 -26.84 7.47
CA SER A 144 -8.13 -25.60 7.91
C SER A 144 -7.94 -24.42 6.96
N LEU A 145 -6.84 -24.37 6.21
CA LEU A 145 -6.54 -23.28 5.28
C LEU A 145 -6.97 -23.56 3.83
N LYS A 146 -7.28 -24.82 3.48
CA LYS A 146 -7.63 -25.21 2.10
C LYS A 146 -8.84 -24.47 1.57
N GLU A 147 -9.87 -24.29 2.40
CA GLU A 147 -11.08 -23.58 1.99
C GLU A 147 -10.79 -22.09 1.74
N ALA A 148 -10.11 -21.42 2.67
CA ALA A 148 -9.79 -20.00 2.57
C ALA A 148 -8.85 -19.70 1.39
N SER A 149 -7.80 -20.51 1.20
CA SER A 149 -6.90 -20.40 0.04
C SER A 149 -7.63 -20.75 -1.27
N GLY A 150 -8.51 -21.75 -1.27
CA GLY A 150 -9.36 -22.09 -2.40
C GLY A 150 -10.31 -20.96 -2.81
N LEU A 151 -10.85 -20.20 -1.85
CA LEU A 151 -11.65 -19.01 -2.12
C LEU A 151 -10.81 -17.88 -2.74
N ALA A 152 -9.60 -17.65 -2.22
CA ALA A 152 -8.66 -16.68 -2.79
C ALA A 152 -8.30 -17.02 -4.25
N LEU A 153 -8.04 -18.31 -4.52
CA LEU A 153 -7.78 -18.81 -5.88
C LEU A 153 -8.98 -18.60 -6.80
N LYS A 154 -10.20 -18.90 -6.35
CA LYS A 154 -11.43 -18.65 -7.12
C LYS A 154 -11.58 -17.17 -7.48
N LYS A 155 -11.27 -16.26 -6.55
CA LYS A 155 -11.28 -14.81 -6.81
C LYS A 155 -10.23 -14.43 -7.85
N SER A 156 -9.03 -15.01 -7.80
CA SER A 156 -7.98 -14.79 -8.81
C SER A 156 -8.41 -15.28 -10.20
N VAL A 157 -9.00 -16.47 -10.30
CA VAL A 157 -9.51 -17.03 -11.57
C VAL A 157 -10.66 -16.16 -12.12
N HIS A 158 -11.57 -15.70 -11.24
CA HIS A 158 -12.62 -14.77 -11.63
C HIS A 158 -12.04 -13.46 -12.21
N ASN A 159 -11.05 -12.88 -11.54
CA ASN A 159 -10.36 -11.68 -12.01
C ASN A 159 -9.67 -11.90 -13.36
N GLN A 160 -9.06 -13.07 -13.59
CA GLN A 160 -8.47 -13.43 -14.87
C GLN A 160 -9.53 -13.48 -15.99
N ALA A 161 -10.68 -14.11 -15.74
CA ALA A 161 -11.77 -14.15 -16.71
C ALA A 161 -12.29 -12.74 -17.04
N VAL A 162 -12.45 -11.87 -16.03
CA VAL A 162 -12.81 -10.45 -16.25
C VAL A 162 -11.74 -9.72 -17.07
N ALA A 163 -10.46 -9.98 -16.80
CA ALA A 163 -9.37 -9.38 -17.56
C ALA A 163 -9.39 -9.80 -19.03
N GLU A 164 -9.66 -11.07 -19.33
CA GLU A 164 -9.78 -11.58 -20.72
C GLU A 164 -10.86 -10.82 -21.50
N PHE A 165 -12.00 -10.47 -20.88
CA PHE A 165 -13.02 -9.64 -21.51
C PHE A 165 -12.60 -8.18 -21.73
N ASN A 166 -11.63 -7.69 -20.97
CA ASN A 166 -11.10 -6.33 -21.08
C ASN A 166 -9.87 -6.22 -22.00
N VAL A 167 -9.36 -7.34 -22.54
CA VAL A 167 -8.21 -7.31 -23.46
C VAL A 167 -8.68 -6.86 -24.84
N PHE A 168 -7.93 -5.93 -25.44
CA PHE A 168 -8.14 -5.56 -26.83
C PHE A 168 -7.70 -6.73 -27.74
N PRO A 169 -8.57 -7.22 -28.65
CA PRO A 169 -8.23 -8.34 -29.52
C PRO A 169 -7.30 -7.89 -30.65
N LEU A 170 -6.02 -7.69 -30.30
CA LEU A 170 -4.99 -7.11 -31.17
C LEU A 170 -4.82 -7.86 -32.50
N PHE A 171 -5.09 -9.16 -32.51
CA PHE A 171 -4.90 -10.04 -33.67
C PHE A 171 -6.17 -10.24 -34.51
N ASP A 172 -7.33 -9.74 -34.06
CA ASP A 172 -8.60 -9.88 -34.79
C ASP A 172 -8.75 -8.83 -35.92
N GLY A 173 -7.77 -7.93 -36.06
CA GLY A 173 -7.74 -6.91 -37.12
C GLY A 173 -8.71 -5.74 -36.85
N PHE A 174 -9.12 -5.05 -37.91
CA PHE A 174 -10.12 -3.97 -37.80
C PHE A 174 -11.51 -4.58 -37.57
N ILE A 175 -11.96 -4.49 -36.34
CA ILE A 175 -13.28 -4.93 -35.89
C ILE A 175 -14.36 -4.04 -36.56
N LYS A 176 -15.48 -4.62 -37.03
CA LYS A 176 -16.56 -3.82 -37.64
C LYS A 176 -17.29 -3.02 -36.55
N PRO A 177 -17.83 -1.83 -36.85
CA PRO A 177 -18.64 -1.05 -35.90
C PRO A 177 -19.87 -1.80 -35.33
N SER A 178 -20.28 -2.88 -35.98
CA SER A 178 -21.38 -3.77 -35.58
C SER A 178 -20.98 -4.88 -34.60
N ASP A 179 -19.68 -5.10 -34.40
CA ASP A 179 -19.19 -6.11 -33.46
C ASP A 179 -19.31 -5.54 -32.05
N THR A 180 -20.35 -5.98 -31.36
CA THR A 180 -20.63 -5.60 -29.97
C THR A 180 -19.70 -6.32 -29.01
N HIS A 181 -18.45 -5.87 -28.94
CA HIS A 181 -17.75 -5.80 -27.66
C HIS A 181 -17.74 -4.33 -27.24
N PRO A 182 -18.86 -3.81 -26.69
CA PRO A 182 -18.84 -2.48 -26.12
C PRO A 182 -17.89 -2.55 -24.93
N TRP A 183 -16.69 -2.01 -25.12
CA TRP A 183 -15.94 -1.54 -23.97
C TRP A 183 -16.89 -0.65 -23.19
N PRO A 184 -17.11 -0.88 -21.88
CA PRO A 184 -17.86 0.07 -21.10
C PRO A 184 -17.12 1.40 -21.21
N ASP A 185 -17.73 2.40 -21.85
CA ASP A 185 -17.20 3.77 -21.93
C ASP A 185 -16.88 4.33 -20.52
N SER A 186 -17.45 3.72 -19.48
CA SER A 186 -17.29 4.10 -18.08
C SER A 186 -16.07 3.50 -17.36
N SER A 187 -15.51 2.36 -17.76
CA SER A 187 -14.38 1.75 -17.03
C SER A 187 -13.73 0.56 -17.75
N ALA A 188 -12.44 0.69 -18.09
CA ALA A 188 -11.59 -0.43 -18.49
C ALA A 188 -10.26 -0.40 -17.70
N PRO A 189 -10.30 -0.76 -16.39
CA PRO A 189 -9.13 -0.65 -15.55
C PRO A 189 -8.11 -1.74 -15.90
N THR A 190 -6.84 -1.34 -16.11
CA THR A 190 -5.71 -2.26 -16.32
C THR A 190 -5.24 -2.93 -15.02
N ARG A 191 -5.80 -2.52 -13.87
CA ARG A 191 -5.61 -3.13 -12.56
C ARG A 191 -6.96 -3.35 -11.90
N LEU A 192 -7.24 -4.59 -11.50
CA LEU A 192 -8.44 -4.94 -10.73
C LEU A 192 -8.17 -4.67 -9.23
N THR A 193 -8.16 -3.40 -8.87
CA THR A 193 -8.04 -2.93 -7.47
C THR A 193 -9.32 -2.24 -7.03
N ASP A 194 -9.48 -2.04 -5.72
CA ASP A 194 -10.55 -1.20 -5.19
C ASP A 194 -10.51 0.20 -5.82
N ASP A 195 -11.68 0.79 -6.04
CA ASP A 195 -11.81 2.15 -6.56
C ASP A 195 -11.03 3.13 -5.66
N VAL A 196 -10.04 3.81 -6.25
CA VAL A 196 -9.30 4.89 -5.59
C VAL A 196 -9.86 6.22 -6.08
N ALA A 197 -10.09 7.14 -5.15
CA ALA A 197 -10.46 8.51 -5.45
C ALA A 197 -9.33 9.46 -5.03
N THR A 198 -9.16 10.55 -5.77
CA THR A 198 -8.29 11.66 -5.39
C THR A 198 -9.10 12.62 -4.52
N TYR A 199 -8.70 12.79 -3.26
CA TYR A 199 -9.31 13.76 -2.35
C TYR A 199 -8.47 15.03 -2.30
N ARG A 200 -9.10 16.18 -2.47
CA ARG A 200 -8.50 17.50 -2.28
C ARG A 200 -8.83 18.00 -0.88
N LEU A 201 -7.82 18.00 -0.01
CA LEU A 201 -7.98 18.43 1.37
C LEU A 201 -8.16 19.95 1.42
N CYS A 202 -9.23 20.42 2.04
CA CYS A 202 -9.48 21.84 2.20
C CYS A 202 -9.95 22.19 3.61
N VAL A 203 -9.51 23.33 4.13
CA VAL A 203 -9.91 23.85 5.44
C VAL A 203 -11.13 24.74 5.27
N TYR A 204 -12.15 24.53 6.09
CA TYR A 204 -13.31 25.41 6.18
C TYR A 204 -12.98 26.61 7.08
N GLU A 205 -12.87 27.79 6.48
CA GLU A 205 -12.64 29.05 7.20
C GLU A 205 -13.45 30.18 6.57
N ASN A 206 -14.04 31.04 7.40
CA ASN A 206 -14.78 32.24 6.96
C ASN A 206 -15.83 31.98 5.85
N ASN A 207 -16.50 30.82 5.90
CA ASN A 207 -17.47 30.38 4.90
C ASN A 207 -16.88 30.13 3.48
N TRP A 208 -15.59 29.80 3.43
CA TRP A 208 -14.87 29.38 2.23
C TRP A 208 -14.16 28.03 2.47
N LEU A 209 -13.92 27.30 1.39
CA LEU A 209 -13.04 26.13 1.40
C LEU A 209 -11.71 26.55 0.78
N LEU A 210 -10.66 26.52 1.58
CA LEU A 210 -9.32 26.88 1.17
C LEU A 210 -8.45 25.62 1.09
N PRO A 211 -7.53 25.51 0.12
CA PRO A 211 -6.63 24.37 0.04
C PRO A 211 -5.80 24.22 1.33
N LEU A 212 -5.54 22.99 1.74
CA LEU A 212 -4.79 22.70 2.97
C LEU A 212 -3.31 23.10 2.86
N ALA A 213 -2.70 22.90 1.70
CA ALA A 213 -1.30 23.18 1.44
C ALA A 213 -1.08 24.68 1.20
N GLU A 214 -0.10 25.24 1.91
CA GLU A 214 0.36 26.62 1.79
C GLU A 214 1.39 26.72 0.63
N ASP A 215 0.97 26.41 -0.60
CA ASP A 215 1.81 26.53 -1.81
C ASP A 215 1.37 27.71 -2.69
N GLU A 216 2.32 28.47 -3.26
CA GLU A 216 2.02 29.67 -4.04
C GLU A 216 1.48 29.38 -5.44
N HIS A 217 1.90 28.26 -6.06
CA HIS A 217 1.65 28.00 -7.48
C HIS A 217 0.59 26.92 -7.71
N PHE A 218 0.57 25.89 -6.87
CA PHE A 218 -0.28 24.71 -7.03
C PHE A 218 -0.90 24.26 -5.69
N PRO A 219 -1.56 25.15 -4.92
CA PRO A 219 -2.04 24.81 -3.58
C PRO A 219 -3.06 23.68 -3.57
N TRP A 220 -3.93 23.58 -4.58
CA TRP A 220 -4.91 22.50 -4.69
C TRP A 220 -4.28 21.16 -4.99
N GLN A 221 -3.34 21.11 -5.94
CA GLN A 221 -2.63 19.88 -6.32
C GLN A 221 -1.72 19.39 -5.19
N MET A 222 -1.09 20.31 -4.45
CA MET A 222 -0.30 19.98 -3.26
C MET A 222 -1.15 19.54 -2.06
N SER A 223 -2.47 19.73 -2.15
CA SER A 223 -3.46 19.25 -1.16
C SER A 223 -4.14 17.94 -1.58
N GLU A 224 -3.67 17.28 -2.65
CA GLU A 224 -4.27 16.04 -3.14
C GLU A 224 -3.69 14.81 -2.42
N VAL A 225 -4.59 13.92 -2.00
CA VAL A 225 -4.25 12.60 -1.46
C VAL A 225 -5.13 11.54 -2.10
N LYS A 226 -4.52 10.44 -2.52
CA LYS A 226 -5.26 9.28 -3.03
C LYS A 226 -5.65 8.39 -1.86
N TYR A 227 -6.93 8.03 -1.81
CA TYR A 227 -7.46 7.14 -0.79
C TYR A 227 -8.56 6.27 -1.39
N ARG A 228 -8.91 5.16 -0.74
CA ARG A 228 -10.05 4.34 -1.17
C ARG A 228 -11.30 5.22 -1.28
N LYS A 229 -12.15 4.93 -2.27
CA LYS A 229 -13.40 5.66 -2.45
C LYS A 229 -14.32 5.41 -1.25
N VAL A 230 -14.75 6.48 -0.60
CA VAL A 230 -15.61 6.46 0.59
C VAL A 230 -16.68 7.51 0.38
N THR A 231 -17.94 7.13 0.60
CA THR A 231 -19.06 8.07 0.57
C THR A 231 -19.11 8.83 1.89
N ILE A 232 -19.04 10.16 1.80
CA ILE A 232 -19.13 11.07 2.95
C ILE A 232 -20.40 11.89 2.80
N ASN A 233 -21.19 11.94 3.86
CA ASN A 233 -22.39 12.76 3.93
C ASN A 233 -22.04 14.12 4.52
N TYR A 234 -22.64 15.16 3.95
CA TYR A 234 -22.46 16.54 4.38
C TYR A 234 -23.82 17.22 4.50
N ASP A 235 -23.90 18.21 5.38
CA ASP A 235 -25.07 19.08 5.47
C ASP A 235 -25.22 19.94 4.21
N THR A 236 -26.45 20.41 3.95
CA THR A 236 -26.79 21.21 2.75
C THR A 236 -25.92 22.46 2.59
N ALA A 237 -25.52 23.10 3.69
CA ALA A 237 -24.64 24.26 3.66
C ALA A 237 -23.26 23.93 3.09
N ILE A 238 -22.67 22.81 3.52
CA ILE A 238 -21.35 22.35 3.07
C ILE A 238 -21.43 21.85 1.62
N ILE A 239 -22.49 21.14 1.24
CA ILE A 239 -22.72 20.71 -0.16
C ILE A 239 -22.74 21.92 -1.12
N THR A 240 -23.43 22.99 -0.71
CA THR A 240 -23.50 24.23 -1.48
C THR A 240 -22.12 24.85 -1.65
N LEU A 241 -21.31 24.84 -0.58
CA LEU A 241 -19.96 25.39 -0.59
C LEU A 241 -18.99 24.55 -1.43
N ILE A 242 -19.08 23.23 -1.36
CA ILE A 242 -18.33 22.30 -2.23
C ILE A 242 -18.63 22.62 -3.69
N THR A 243 -19.91 22.66 -4.07
CA THR A 243 -20.36 22.92 -5.46
C THR A 243 -19.88 24.30 -5.95
N LYS A 244 -19.89 25.31 -5.08
CA LYS A 244 -19.38 26.65 -5.39
C LYS A 244 -17.86 26.62 -5.62
N THR A 245 -17.13 25.91 -4.78
CA THR A 245 -15.67 25.80 -4.83
C THR A 245 -15.23 25.03 -6.07
N GLU A 246 -15.87 23.91 -6.39
CA GLU A 246 -15.56 23.10 -7.59
C GLU A 246 -15.60 23.93 -8.87
N LYS A 247 -16.57 24.84 -9.00
CA LYS A 247 -16.67 25.75 -10.17
C LYS A 247 -15.50 26.74 -10.30
N THR A 248 -14.78 27.00 -9.21
CA THR A 248 -13.60 27.88 -9.23
C THR A 248 -12.30 27.14 -9.57
N LEU A 249 -12.31 25.81 -9.53
CA LEU A 249 -11.15 25.00 -9.86
C LEU A 249 -10.96 24.96 -11.38
N PHE A 250 -9.70 24.90 -11.82
CA PHE A 250 -9.33 24.88 -13.25
C PHE A 250 -9.97 23.71 -14.02
N ASP A 251 -10.20 22.59 -13.34
CA ASP A 251 -10.80 21.37 -13.88
C ASP A 251 -12.30 21.24 -13.56
N SER A 252 -12.90 22.27 -12.95
CA SER A 252 -14.28 22.24 -12.46
C SER A 252 -14.57 21.07 -11.51
N GLY A 253 -13.58 20.59 -10.75
CA GLY A 253 -13.71 19.46 -9.83
C GLY A 253 -13.72 18.07 -10.51
N ARG A 254 -13.50 17.99 -11.83
CA ARG A 254 -13.51 16.68 -12.52
C ARG A 254 -12.35 15.80 -12.05
N GLY A 255 -12.68 14.58 -11.61
CA GLY A 255 -11.69 13.57 -11.26
C GLY A 255 -11.12 13.68 -9.83
N SER A 256 -11.65 14.56 -8.99
CA SER A 256 -11.30 14.65 -7.58
C SER A 256 -12.53 14.94 -6.72
N VAL A 257 -12.43 14.67 -5.41
CA VAL A 257 -13.48 14.93 -4.42
C VAL A 257 -12.94 15.95 -3.42
N LEU A 258 -13.62 17.07 -3.23
CA LEU A 258 -13.28 18.00 -2.15
C LEU A 258 -13.57 17.35 -0.80
N LEU A 259 -12.61 17.41 0.12
CA LEU A 259 -12.74 16.93 1.49
C LEU A 259 -12.60 18.12 2.46
N PRO A 260 -13.72 18.75 2.87
CA PRO A 260 -13.73 19.82 3.86
C PRO A 260 -13.32 19.31 5.24
N LEU A 261 -12.36 20.00 5.82
CA LEU A 261 -11.78 19.72 7.12
C LEU A 261 -11.92 20.93 8.04
N GLU A 262 -12.08 20.66 9.33
CA GLU A 262 -11.95 21.64 10.41
C GLU A 262 -10.68 21.36 11.21
N LYS A 263 -10.03 22.42 11.69
CA LYS A 263 -8.83 22.31 12.50
C LYS A 263 -9.21 21.95 13.93
N LEU A 264 -8.61 20.91 14.50
CA LEU A 264 -8.83 20.55 15.90
C LEU A 264 -7.94 21.40 16.82
N PRO A 265 -8.48 21.96 17.91
CA PRO A 265 -7.70 22.69 18.91
C PRO A 265 -6.99 21.67 19.81
N ILE A 266 -5.80 21.23 19.42
CA ILE A 266 -4.97 20.38 20.26
C ILE A 266 -3.97 21.28 20.98
N GLY A 267 -3.97 21.25 22.31
CA GLY A 267 -3.11 22.09 23.15
C GLY A 267 -1.62 21.88 22.88
N ASP A 268 -0.82 22.94 23.10
CA ASP A 268 0.65 23.14 23.09
C ASP A 268 1.56 22.36 22.12
N SER A 269 1.03 21.45 21.32
CA SER A 269 1.74 20.74 20.27
C SER A 269 1.58 21.52 18.97
N GLN A 270 2.69 21.80 18.28
CA GLN A 270 2.70 22.37 16.93
C GLN A 270 2.07 21.45 15.86
N ARG A 271 1.45 20.34 16.27
CA ARG A 271 0.91 19.29 15.42
C ARG A 271 -0.41 19.77 14.82
N LYS A 272 -0.43 20.02 13.51
CA LYS A 272 -1.64 20.42 12.79
C LYS A 272 -2.48 19.16 12.52
N ILE A 273 -3.58 19.00 13.27
CA ILE A 273 -4.54 17.91 13.10
C ILE A 273 -5.89 18.49 12.66
N TYR A 274 -6.48 17.83 11.68
CA TYR A 274 -7.74 18.23 11.06
C TYR A 274 -8.71 17.06 11.04
N ARG A 275 -10.00 17.35 11.15
CA ARG A 275 -11.10 16.39 11.10
C ARG A 275 -12.05 16.75 9.96
N SER A 276 -12.61 15.77 9.24
CA SER A 276 -13.64 16.05 8.24
C SER A 276 -14.92 16.55 8.88
N ILE A 277 -15.54 17.55 8.25
CA ILE A 277 -16.84 18.08 8.67
C ILE A 277 -17.96 17.06 8.43
N GLY A 278 -17.84 16.27 7.36
CA GLY A 278 -18.76 15.19 7.05
C GLY A 278 -18.36 13.85 7.69
N SER A 279 -19.31 12.93 7.72
CA SER A 279 -19.12 11.55 8.20
C SER A 279 -19.60 10.54 7.18
N THR A 280 -19.10 9.32 7.28
CA THR A 280 -19.58 8.17 6.50
C THR A 280 -20.94 7.68 7.02
N ASN A 281 -21.59 6.78 6.27
CA ASN A 281 -22.86 6.16 6.67
C ASN A 281 -22.76 5.40 8.01
N ASP A 282 -21.58 4.85 8.32
CA ASP A 282 -21.28 4.15 9.57
C ASP A 282 -20.70 5.08 10.66
N GLY A 283 -20.78 6.40 10.48
CA GLY A 283 -20.41 7.40 11.48
C GLY A 283 -18.91 7.67 11.63
N LYS A 284 -18.06 7.11 10.76
CA LYS A 284 -16.61 7.40 10.76
C LYS A 284 -16.32 8.74 10.13
N VAL A 285 -15.22 9.34 10.53
CA VAL A 285 -14.72 10.63 10.02
C VAL A 285 -13.27 10.50 9.58
N PHE A 286 -12.87 11.35 8.64
CA PHE A 286 -11.48 11.46 8.25
C PHE A 286 -10.71 12.33 9.23
N PHE A 287 -9.49 11.91 9.56
CA PHE A 287 -8.51 12.71 10.27
C PHE A 287 -7.29 12.88 9.37
N TYR A 288 -6.84 14.11 9.20
CA TYR A 288 -5.56 14.40 8.59
C TYR A 288 -4.59 14.91 9.66
N ASP A 289 -3.44 14.25 9.72
CA ASP A 289 -2.34 14.58 10.61
C ASP A 289 -1.12 14.93 9.76
N CYS A 290 -0.45 16.04 10.05
CA CYS A 290 0.70 16.46 9.26
C CYS A 290 1.90 15.48 9.28
N GLU A 291 1.98 14.58 10.26
CA GLU A 291 3.01 13.54 10.36
C GLU A 291 2.52 12.17 9.89
N LEU A 292 1.28 11.79 10.25
CA LEU A 292 0.74 10.45 9.97
C LEU A 292 -0.08 10.36 8.68
N GLY A 293 -0.45 11.50 8.08
CA GLY A 293 -1.28 11.57 6.88
C GLY A 293 -2.77 11.38 7.15
N LEU A 294 -3.50 10.98 6.10
CA LEU A 294 -4.95 10.82 6.14
C LEU A 294 -5.34 9.43 6.69
N SER A 295 -6.29 9.40 7.63
CA SER A 295 -6.86 8.15 8.16
C SER A 295 -8.36 8.27 8.39
N LEU A 296 -9.08 7.14 8.34
CA LEU A 296 -10.52 7.07 8.62
C LEU A 296 -10.74 6.34 9.95
N ARG A 297 -11.36 7.00 10.93
CA ARG A 297 -11.54 6.47 12.29
C ARG A 297 -12.92 6.84 12.85
N ASN A 298 -13.30 6.22 13.95
CA ASN A 298 -14.44 6.70 14.72
C ASN A 298 -14.09 8.09 15.31
N PRO A 299 -15.09 8.95 15.53
CA PRO A 299 -14.88 10.29 16.05
C PRO A 299 -14.46 10.35 17.54
N GLU A 300 -14.60 9.24 18.27
CA GLU A 300 -14.13 9.05 19.66
C GLU A 300 -12.66 8.59 19.74
#